data_AF-A0A8D0D7E7-F1
#
_entry.id   AF-A0A8D0D7E7-F1
#
_cell.length_a   1.000
_cell.length_b   1.000
_cell.length_c   1.000
_cell.angle_alpha   90.00
_cell.angle_beta   90.00
_cell.angle_gamma   90.00
#
_symmetry.space_group_name_H-M   'P 1'
#
loop_
_entity.id
_entity.type
_entity.pdbx_description
1 polymer ?
#
loop_
_entity_poly.entity_id
_entity_poly.type
_entity_poly.pdbx_seq_one_letter_code
_entity_poly.pdbx_strand_id
1 'polypeptide(L)'
;MVRLELDQVVMRRMKEDDIEMVKALIKEGCEGTENRLILHILTRPLCLFILAVFSSILRCLVHSFILALAIPVFLLIIFLKITMPRSTGVLGSSRPYWDYVGSSYRGTEDETLQNPYCRISGKTSVTKKPRRRITPKDKDKDSSTENVTPEREQEAGQVWVADCDGDILGCIFRESEKRANIRRICRLVTGCWYRREGLGRLLVQSLEQRESEGGTRRVYAHVPYPSKLGEAFFRKLGYRQFEEGADEEEDDEEERKLETPERGFLGYPLTKVFYKDL
;
A
#
# COMPACT_ATOMS: atom_id res chain seq x y z
N MET A 1 14.34 -20.67 -2.90
CA MET A 1 14.41 -19.19 -2.86
C MET A 1 15.03 -18.77 -4.17
N VAL A 2 14.31 -17.97 -4.98
CA VAL A 2 14.78 -17.58 -6.31
C VAL A 2 15.71 -16.39 -6.12
N ARG A 3 16.96 -16.50 -6.58
CA ARG A 3 17.92 -15.40 -6.50
C ARG A 3 17.59 -14.40 -7.60
N LEU A 4 17.22 -13.18 -7.20
CA LEU A 4 16.89 -12.11 -8.15
C LEU A 4 18.13 -11.24 -8.39
N GLU A 5 18.51 -11.08 -9.65
CA GLU A 5 19.54 -10.13 -10.07
C GLU A 5 18.93 -8.73 -10.16
N LEU A 6 19.13 -7.91 -9.13
CA LEU A 6 18.49 -6.60 -9.00
C LEU A 6 18.86 -5.62 -10.12
N ASP A 7 20.00 -5.80 -10.80
CA ASP A 7 20.44 -4.99 -11.94
C ASP A 7 19.64 -5.27 -13.22
N GLN A 8 18.95 -6.41 -13.30
CA GLN A 8 18.08 -6.75 -14.44
C GLN A 8 16.66 -6.20 -14.29
N VAL A 9 16.27 -5.79 -13.07
CA VAL A 9 14.93 -5.29 -12.78
C VAL A 9 14.77 -3.88 -13.36
N VAL A 10 13.74 -3.72 -14.19
CA VAL A 10 13.33 -2.43 -14.75
C VAL A 10 12.16 -1.88 -13.95
N MET A 11 12.37 -0.71 -13.36
CA MET A 11 11.36 0.02 -12.63
C MET A 11 10.63 0.95 -13.60
N ARG A 12 9.34 0.71 -13.87
CA ARG A 12 8.59 1.49 -14.88
C ARG A 12 7.19 1.85 -14.42
N ARG A 13 6.55 2.80 -15.11
CA ARG A 13 5.12 3.07 -14.91
C ARG A 13 4.28 1.84 -15.26
N MET A 14 3.20 1.65 -14.50
CA MET A 14 2.20 0.63 -14.76
C MET A 14 1.41 0.96 -16.04
N LYS A 15 1.20 -0.06 -16.87
CA LYS A 15 0.40 0.01 -18.10
C LYS A 15 -0.95 -0.68 -17.87
N GLU A 16 -1.90 -0.47 -18.79
CA GLU A 16 -3.24 -1.09 -18.71
C GLU A 16 -3.15 -2.63 -18.63
N ASP A 17 -2.25 -3.23 -19.42
CA ASP A 17 -2.00 -4.67 -19.44
C ASP A 17 -1.50 -5.23 -18.08
N ASP A 18 -0.88 -4.40 -17.24
CA ASP A 18 -0.34 -4.83 -15.94
C ASP A 18 -1.43 -4.84 -14.84
N ILE A 19 -2.60 -4.24 -15.06
CA ILE A 19 -3.61 -3.97 -14.02
C ILE A 19 -4.04 -5.26 -13.30
N GLU A 20 -4.30 -6.33 -14.05
CA GLU A 20 -4.76 -7.60 -13.47
C GLU A 20 -3.68 -8.25 -12.61
N MET A 21 -2.42 -8.21 -13.07
CA MET A 21 -1.27 -8.74 -12.34
C MET A 21 -1.02 -7.95 -11.05
N VAL A 22 -1.05 -6.61 -11.12
CA VAL A 22 -0.86 -5.74 -9.95
C VAL A 22 -1.97 -5.97 -8.93
N LYS A 23 -3.24 -6.11 -9.36
CA LYS A 23 -4.36 -6.48 -8.47
C LYS A 23 -4.13 -7.81 -7.77
N ALA A 24 -3.70 -8.83 -8.50
CA ALA A 24 -3.41 -10.15 -7.94
C ALA A 24 -2.26 -10.07 -6.91
N LEU A 25 -1.19 -9.37 -7.25
CA LEU A 25 -0.03 -9.17 -6.40
C LEU A 25 -0.40 -8.48 -5.08
N ILE A 26 -1.19 -7.40 -5.14
CA ILE A 26 -1.67 -6.66 -3.97
C ILE A 26 -2.57 -7.54 -3.10
N LYS A 27 -3.47 -8.32 -3.72
CA LYS A 27 -4.35 -9.25 -3.01
C LYS A 27 -3.55 -10.30 -2.23
N GLU A 28 -2.52 -10.87 -2.84
CA GLU A 28 -1.59 -11.80 -2.17
C GLU A 28 -0.80 -11.10 -1.06
N GLY A 29 -0.28 -9.90 -1.32
CA GLY A 29 0.54 -9.13 -0.37
C GLY A 29 -0.17 -8.80 0.93
N CYS A 30 -1.51 -8.66 0.88
CA CYS A 30 -2.30 -8.24 2.03
C CYS A 30 -3.29 -9.27 2.54
N GLU A 31 -3.17 -10.50 2.04
CA GLU A 31 -3.86 -11.65 2.59
C GLU A 31 -3.67 -11.74 4.12
N GLY A 32 -4.78 -11.88 4.84
CA GLY A 32 -4.80 -12.00 6.30
C GLY A 32 -4.51 -10.70 7.08
N THR A 33 -4.17 -9.59 6.43
CA THR A 33 -3.89 -8.32 7.13
C THR A 33 -5.15 -7.75 7.78
N GLU A 34 -6.29 -7.83 7.07
CA GLU A 34 -7.59 -7.44 7.59
C GLU A 34 -7.98 -8.25 8.84
N ASN A 35 -7.81 -9.57 8.81
CA ASN A 35 -8.12 -10.43 9.95
C ASN A 35 -7.23 -10.11 11.16
N ARG A 36 -5.95 -9.77 10.93
CA ARG A 36 -5.03 -9.32 11.97
C ARG A 36 -5.43 -7.97 12.54
N LEU A 37 -5.95 -7.06 11.72
CA LEU A 37 -6.49 -5.77 12.16
C LEU A 37 -7.76 -5.94 13.00
N ILE A 38 -8.70 -6.79 12.56
CA ILE A 38 -9.90 -7.11 13.34
C ILE A 38 -9.50 -7.69 14.69
N LEU A 39 -8.60 -8.68 14.69
CA LEU A 39 -8.06 -9.25 15.93
C LEU A 39 -7.39 -8.18 16.81
N HIS A 40 -6.65 -7.26 16.19
CA HIS A 40 -6.01 -6.16 16.90
C HIS A 40 -7.03 -5.25 17.61
N ILE A 41 -8.15 -4.93 16.97
CA ILE A 41 -9.22 -4.12 17.57
C ILE A 41 -9.95 -4.91 18.67
N LEU A 42 -10.31 -6.16 18.40
CA LEU A 42 -11.06 -7.01 19.33
C LEU A 42 -10.28 -7.30 20.62
N THR A 43 -8.96 -7.26 20.57
CA THR A 43 -8.10 -7.49 21.75
C THR A 43 -7.85 -6.22 22.58
N ARG A 44 -8.41 -5.07 22.21
CA ARG A 44 -8.25 -3.83 23.00
C ARG A 44 -9.15 -3.83 24.24
N PRO A 45 -8.66 -3.35 25.40
CA PRO A 45 -9.41 -3.34 26.66
C PRO A 45 -10.80 -2.69 26.56
N LEU A 46 -10.92 -1.53 25.90
CA LEU A 46 -12.22 -0.86 25.75
C LEU A 46 -13.17 -1.65 24.84
N CYS A 47 -12.67 -2.30 23.80
CA CYS A 47 -13.50 -3.13 22.93
C CYS A 47 -14.03 -4.35 23.68
N LEU A 48 -13.17 -5.03 24.45
CA LEU A 48 -13.56 -6.15 25.32
C LEU A 48 -14.56 -5.72 26.39
N PHE A 49 -14.37 -4.54 26.98
CA PHE A 49 -15.30 -3.97 27.96
C PHE A 49 -16.69 -3.73 27.36
N ILE A 50 -16.75 -3.10 26.17
CA ILE A 50 -18.00 -2.85 25.45
C ILE A 50 -18.70 -4.18 25.11
N LEU A 51 -17.94 -5.17 24.61
CA LEU A 51 -18.49 -6.50 24.33
C LEU A 51 -19.05 -7.17 25.59
N ALA A 52 -18.36 -7.06 26.73
CA ALA A 52 -18.83 -7.60 28.01
C ALA A 52 -20.14 -6.93 28.47
N VAL A 53 -20.27 -5.62 28.31
CA VAL A 53 -21.51 -4.89 28.61
C VAL A 53 -22.66 -5.37 27.72
N PHE A 54 -22.44 -5.46 26.40
CA PHE A 54 -23.45 -5.97 25.48
C PHE A 54 -23.84 -7.42 25.77
N SER A 55 -22.87 -8.29 26.07
CA SER A 55 -23.14 -9.67 26.47
C SER A 55 -23.93 -9.75 27.77
N SER A 56 -23.67 -8.88 28.74
CA SER A 56 -24.42 -8.82 30.00
C SER A 56 -25.87 -8.41 29.76
N ILE A 57 -26.13 -7.41 28.91
CA ILE A 57 -27.49 -7.00 28.55
C ILE A 57 -28.21 -8.12 27.79
N LEU A 58 -27.53 -8.74 26.82
CA LEU A 58 -28.10 -9.80 26.00
C LEU A 58 -28.45 -11.05 26.82
N ARG A 59 -27.70 -11.33 27.89
CA ARG A 59 -28.01 -12.41 28.84
C ARG A 59 -29.37 -12.25 29.52
N CYS A 60 -29.87 -11.03 29.68
CA CYS A 60 -31.21 -10.81 30.23
C CYS A 60 -32.31 -11.19 29.22
N LEU A 61 -31.99 -11.26 27.93
CA LEU A 61 -32.93 -11.55 26.83
C LEU A 61 -32.82 -13.00 26.33
N VAL A 62 -31.63 -13.58 26.41
CA VAL A 62 -31.30 -14.89 25.82
C VAL A 62 -31.03 -15.90 26.94
N HIS A 63 -31.76 -17.03 26.92
CA HIS A 63 -31.60 -18.10 27.92
C HIS A 63 -30.26 -18.85 27.84
N SER A 64 -29.52 -18.74 26.73
CA SER A 64 -28.24 -19.42 26.52
C SER A 64 -27.04 -18.52 26.79
N PHE A 65 -26.19 -18.93 27.72
CA PHE A 65 -24.94 -18.24 28.06
C PHE A 65 -23.97 -18.14 26.87
N ILE A 66 -23.79 -19.25 26.15
CA ILE A 66 -22.88 -19.32 25.00
C ILE A 66 -23.34 -18.34 23.91
N LEU A 67 -24.65 -18.30 23.66
CA LEU A 67 -25.23 -17.45 22.62
C LEU A 67 -25.10 -15.95 22.99
N ALA A 68 -25.27 -15.61 24.27
CA ALA A 68 -25.09 -14.25 24.76
C ALA A 68 -23.64 -13.72 24.64
N LEU A 69 -22.64 -14.62 24.63
CA LEU A 69 -21.24 -14.28 24.36
C LEU A 69 -20.91 -14.26 22.86
N ALA A 70 -21.40 -15.25 22.11
CA ALA A 70 -21.05 -15.41 20.70
C ALA A 70 -21.67 -14.34 19.80
N ILE A 71 -22.93 -13.96 20.05
CA ILE A 71 -23.66 -13.01 19.18
C ILE A 71 -22.96 -11.64 19.12
N PRO A 72 -22.62 -10.97 20.24
CA PRO A 72 -21.99 -9.65 20.17
C PRO A 72 -20.65 -9.67 19.43
N VAL A 73 -19.84 -10.70 19.67
CA VAL A 73 -18.55 -10.87 18.98
C VAL A 73 -18.76 -11.10 17.49
N PHE A 74 -19.69 -11.97 17.11
CA PHE A 74 -19.99 -12.28 15.70
C PHE A 74 -20.53 -11.06 14.95
N LEU A 75 -21.48 -10.33 15.54
CA LEU A 75 -22.01 -9.11 14.96
C LEU A 75 -20.93 -8.03 14.84
N LEU A 76 -20.04 -7.90 15.82
CA LEU A 76 -18.93 -6.97 15.73
C LEU A 76 -17.94 -7.37 14.63
N ILE A 77 -17.63 -8.66 14.45
CA ILE A 77 -16.78 -9.12 13.34
C ILE A 77 -17.42 -8.80 11.99
N ILE A 78 -18.73 -9.05 11.82
CA ILE A 78 -19.45 -8.70 10.59
C ILE A 78 -19.45 -7.19 10.38
N PHE A 79 -19.76 -6.43 11.43
CA PHE A 79 -19.74 -4.98 11.40
C PHE A 79 -18.37 -4.48 10.99
N LEU A 80 -17.28 -4.97 11.60
CA LEU A 80 -15.92 -4.62 11.23
C LEU A 80 -15.59 -5.08 9.80
N LYS A 81 -16.01 -6.26 9.35
CA LYS A 81 -15.83 -6.72 7.95
C LYS A 81 -16.54 -5.83 6.91
N ILE A 82 -17.65 -5.19 7.29
CA ILE A 82 -18.42 -4.31 6.42
C ILE A 82 -17.91 -2.86 6.50
N THR A 83 -17.59 -2.40 7.71
CA THR A 83 -17.21 -1.00 8.00
C THR A 83 -15.73 -0.74 7.95
N MET A 84 -14.87 -1.73 8.21
CA MET A 84 -13.49 -1.71 7.72
C MET A 84 -13.62 -1.78 6.21
N PRO A 85 -13.42 -0.65 5.54
CA PRO A 85 -13.97 -0.54 4.21
C PRO A 85 -13.22 -1.49 3.28
N ARG A 86 -13.94 -2.12 2.33
CA ARG A 86 -13.32 -2.53 1.05
C ARG A 86 -12.64 -1.33 0.34
N SER A 87 -12.98 -0.09 0.74
CA SER A 87 -12.37 1.18 0.33
C SER A 87 -11.14 1.61 1.14
N THR A 88 -10.63 0.77 2.04
CA THR A 88 -9.18 0.78 2.32
C THR A 88 -8.58 -0.16 1.29
N GLY A 89 -8.30 0.37 0.10
CA GLY A 89 -7.63 -0.37 -0.94
C GLY A 89 -6.24 -0.73 -0.44
N VAL A 90 -6.15 -1.82 0.32
CA VAL A 90 -4.94 -2.42 0.83
C VAL A 90 -3.99 -1.39 1.47
N LEU A 91 -4.50 -0.83 2.57
CA LEU A 91 -3.81 -0.04 3.62
C LEU A 91 -2.93 1.12 3.16
N GLY A 92 -3.51 2.32 3.28
CA GLY A 92 -2.85 3.61 3.09
C GLY A 92 -3.59 4.56 2.14
N SER A 93 -4.53 4.04 1.34
CA SER A 93 -5.30 4.83 0.39
C SER A 93 -6.80 4.63 0.61
N SER A 94 -7.51 5.75 0.76
CA SER A 94 -8.97 5.85 0.87
C SER A 94 -9.72 5.53 -0.42
N ARG A 95 -9.00 5.21 -1.51
CA ARG A 95 -9.54 5.24 -2.86
C ARG A 95 -9.82 3.85 -3.45
N PRO A 96 -10.88 3.70 -4.27
CA PRO A 96 -11.34 2.42 -4.79
C PRO A 96 -10.38 1.80 -5.82
N TYR A 97 -10.56 0.51 -6.11
CA TYR A 97 -9.72 -0.23 -7.05
C TYR A 97 -9.78 0.28 -8.51
N TRP A 98 -10.75 1.12 -8.86
CA TRP A 98 -10.85 1.71 -10.20
C TRP A 98 -9.76 2.75 -10.48
N ASP A 99 -9.03 3.18 -9.46
CA ASP A 99 -7.94 4.15 -9.59
C ASP A 99 -6.71 3.60 -10.29
N TYR A 100 -6.54 2.27 -10.37
CA TYR A 100 -5.45 1.68 -11.15
C TYR A 100 -5.52 2.14 -12.62
N VAL A 101 -6.74 2.22 -13.17
CA VAL A 101 -6.99 2.67 -14.55
C VAL A 101 -6.61 4.14 -14.69
N GLY A 102 -7.04 5.02 -13.78
CA GLY A 102 -6.64 6.43 -13.81
C GLY A 102 -5.11 6.62 -13.70
N SER A 103 -4.43 5.78 -12.92
CA SER A 103 -2.97 5.83 -12.81
C SER A 103 -2.24 5.38 -14.09
N SER A 104 -2.85 4.62 -15.01
CA SER A 104 -2.17 4.15 -16.22
C SER A 104 -2.20 5.17 -17.37
N TYR A 105 -3.23 6.01 -17.49
CA TYR A 105 -3.40 6.92 -18.63
C TYR A 105 -2.32 8.01 -18.77
N ARG A 106 -1.73 8.47 -17.66
CA ARG A 106 -0.59 9.40 -17.70
C ARG A 106 0.77 8.72 -17.96
N GLY A 107 0.81 7.39 -18.06
CA GLY A 107 2.02 6.58 -18.27
C GLY A 107 2.36 6.35 -19.74
N THR A 108 1.92 7.21 -20.66
CA THR A 108 2.17 7.09 -22.10
C THR A 108 3.61 7.37 -22.49
N GLU A 109 4.36 8.10 -21.68
CA GLU A 109 5.82 8.09 -21.74
C GLU A 109 6.33 6.82 -21.05
N ASP A 110 7.26 6.08 -21.68
CA ASP A 110 7.99 4.95 -21.07
C ASP A 110 8.91 5.48 -19.94
N GLU A 111 8.33 6.15 -18.95
CA GLU A 111 9.01 6.64 -17.77
C GLU A 111 9.51 5.43 -16.98
N THR A 112 10.82 5.43 -16.78
CA THR A 112 11.51 4.44 -15.96
C THR A 112 12.17 5.15 -14.79
N LEU A 113 12.15 4.52 -13.62
CA LEU A 113 12.95 4.99 -12.50
C LEU A 113 14.37 4.48 -12.67
N GLN A 114 15.34 5.30 -12.25
CA GLN A 114 16.73 4.88 -12.25
C GLN A 114 16.92 3.72 -11.28
N ASN A 115 17.52 2.63 -11.78
CA ASN A 115 17.92 1.51 -10.96
C ASN A 115 19.36 1.76 -10.44
N PRO A 116 19.56 1.95 -9.12
CA PRO A 116 20.87 2.21 -8.54
C PRO A 116 21.86 1.05 -8.72
N TYR A 117 21.37 -0.19 -8.87
CA TYR A 117 22.22 -1.38 -9.03
C TYR A 117 22.82 -1.52 -10.44
N CYS A 118 22.22 -0.90 -11.46
CA CYS A 118 22.78 -0.89 -12.82
C CYS A 118 24.14 -0.20 -12.88
N ARG A 119 24.34 0.88 -12.10
CA ARG A 119 25.62 1.60 -12.03
C ARG A 119 26.74 0.75 -11.43
N ILE A 120 26.40 -0.16 -10.53
CA ILE A 120 27.36 -0.99 -9.78
C ILE A 120 27.78 -2.22 -10.60
N SER A 121 26.88 -2.75 -11.42
CA SER A 121 27.13 -3.95 -12.24
C SER A 121 28.07 -3.69 -13.43
N GLY A 122 28.28 -2.43 -13.83
CA GLY A 122 29.11 -2.07 -14.99
C GLY A 122 28.55 -2.51 -16.35
N LYS A 123 27.42 -3.22 -16.34
CA LYS A 123 26.66 -3.63 -17.53
C LYS A 123 25.73 -2.49 -17.92
N THR A 124 26.00 -1.85 -19.07
CA THR A 124 25.05 -0.95 -19.72
C THR A 124 23.72 -1.68 -19.92
N SER A 125 22.62 -1.07 -19.46
CA SER A 125 21.27 -1.57 -19.66
C SER A 125 21.06 -1.80 -21.16
N VAL A 126 21.05 -3.07 -21.58
CA VAL A 126 20.64 -3.40 -22.94
C VAL A 126 19.15 -3.12 -22.98
N THR A 127 18.76 -2.01 -23.59
CA THR A 127 17.40 -1.71 -24.02
C THR A 127 17.02 -2.78 -25.05
N LYS A 128 16.67 -3.98 -24.59
CA LYS A 128 16.04 -4.98 -25.45
C LYS A 128 14.68 -4.42 -25.81
N LYS A 129 14.47 -4.17 -27.10
CA LYS A 129 13.18 -3.81 -27.68
C LYS A 129 12.07 -4.66 -27.05
N PRO A 130 10.90 -4.08 -26.72
CA PRO A 130 9.79 -4.84 -26.18
C PRO A 130 9.48 -5.98 -27.15
N ARG A 131 9.68 -7.21 -26.68
CA ARG A 131 9.36 -8.41 -27.45
C ARG A 131 7.84 -8.50 -27.46
N ARG A 132 7.21 -8.07 -28.57
CA ARG A 132 5.77 -8.24 -28.83
C ARG A 132 5.40 -9.69 -28.50
N ARG A 133 4.67 -9.89 -27.40
CA ARG A 133 4.11 -11.19 -27.08
C ARG A 133 2.97 -11.46 -28.05
N ILE A 134 2.96 -12.67 -28.58
CA ILE A 134 1.99 -13.16 -29.56
C ILE A 134 0.61 -13.14 -28.91
N THR A 135 -0.30 -12.35 -29.47
CA THR A 135 -1.75 -12.39 -29.23
C THR A 135 -2.29 -13.80 -29.46
N PRO A 136 -3.04 -14.41 -28.52
CA PRO A 136 -4.05 -15.37 -28.90
C PRO A 136 -5.17 -14.58 -29.59
N LYS A 137 -5.29 -14.82 -30.90
CA LYS A 137 -6.38 -14.35 -31.72
C LYS A 137 -7.65 -15.07 -31.28
N ASP A 138 -8.53 -14.41 -30.53
CA ASP A 138 -9.98 -14.51 -30.76
C ASP A 138 -10.80 -13.54 -29.91
N LYS A 139 -11.66 -12.83 -30.63
CA LYS A 139 -12.94 -12.21 -30.26
C LYS A 139 -12.91 -10.96 -29.39
N ASP A 140 -13.06 -9.83 -30.10
CA ASP A 140 -14.09 -8.82 -29.86
C ASP A 140 -14.74 -8.93 -28.48
N LYS A 141 -14.14 -8.23 -27.53
CA LYS A 141 -14.85 -7.82 -26.33
C LYS A 141 -14.48 -6.37 -26.13
N ASP A 142 -15.43 -5.52 -26.50
CA ASP A 142 -15.49 -4.11 -26.17
C ASP A 142 -15.06 -3.90 -24.71
N SER A 143 -13.76 -3.71 -24.47
CA SER A 143 -13.30 -3.09 -23.25
C SER A 143 -13.62 -1.61 -23.46
N SER A 144 -14.81 -1.23 -23.03
CA SER A 144 -15.22 0.16 -22.89
C SER A 144 -14.03 0.96 -22.38
N THR A 145 -13.40 1.76 -23.25
CA THR A 145 -12.47 2.80 -22.84
C THR A 145 -13.28 3.73 -21.97
N GLU A 146 -13.24 3.47 -20.67
CA GLU A 146 -13.87 4.30 -19.67
C GLU A 146 -13.25 5.69 -19.85
N ASN A 147 -14.06 6.70 -20.19
CA ASN A 147 -13.54 8.05 -20.39
C ASN A 147 -12.98 8.56 -19.06
N VAL A 148 -11.66 8.47 -18.88
CA VAL A 148 -11.01 8.92 -17.65
C VAL A 148 -10.88 10.44 -17.70
N THR A 149 -11.43 11.12 -16.70
CA THR A 149 -11.30 12.56 -16.57
C THR A 149 -9.90 12.92 -16.03
N PRO A 150 -9.32 14.07 -16.41
CA PRO A 150 -7.99 14.49 -15.94
C PRO A 150 -7.93 14.64 -14.41
N GLU A 151 -9.05 15.04 -13.80
CA GLU A 151 -9.21 15.08 -12.34
C GLU A 151 -9.07 13.69 -11.72
N ARG A 152 -9.74 12.67 -12.30
CA ARG A 152 -9.64 11.27 -11.85
C ARG A 152 -8.22 10.72 -12.02
N GLU A 153 -7.52 11.06 -13.09
CA GLU A 153 -6.12 10.66 -13.27
C GLU A 153 -5.19 11.29 -12.22
N GLN A 154 -5.36 12.59 -11.98
CA GLN A 154 -4.58 13.30 -10.97
C GLN A 154 -4.82 12.68 -9.58
N GLU A 155 -6.06 12.33 -9.31
CA GLU A 155 -6.52 11.69 -8.08
C GLU A 155 -6.02 10.25 -7.90
N ALA A 156 -5.91 9.47 -8.96
CA ALA A 156 -5.49 8.08 -8.90
C ALA A 156 -4.04 7.89 -8.40
N GLY A 157 -3.20 8.92 -8.50
CA GLY A 157 -1.78 8.85 -8.16
C GLY A 157 -0.98 8.08 -9.21
N GLN A 158 0.17 7.56 -8.81
CA GLN A 158 1.10 6.85 -9.70
C GLN A 158 1.47 5.48 -9.16
N VAL A 159 1.21 4.43 -9.95
CA VAL A 159 1.77 3.08 -9.75
C VAL A 159 3.08 2.89 -10.50
N TRP A 160 4.08 2.38 -9.80
CA TRP A 160 5.35 1.92 -10.33
C TRP A 160 5.47 0.43 -10.13
N VAL A 161 5.93 -0.27 -11.16
CA VAL A 161 6.09 -1.72 -11.18
C VAL A 161 7.55 -2.09 -11.37
N ALA A 162 7.97 -3.18 -10.73
CA ALA A 162 9.23 -3.84 -10.97
C ALA A 162 9.01 -4.96 -12.00
N ASP A 163 9.49 -4.74 -13.21
CA ASP A 163 9.42 -5.67 -14.34
C ASP A 163 10.76 -6.37 -14.52
N CYS A 164 10.74 -7.69 -14.67
CA CYS A 164 11.90 -8.48 -15.08
C CYS A 164 11.46 -9.47 -16.15
N ASP A 165 12.05 -9.38 -17.35
CA ASP A 165 11.71 -10.22 -18.50
C ASP A 165 10.22 -10.28 -18.86
N GLY A 166 9.44 -9.23 -18.55
CA GLY A 166 8.01 -9.14 -18.82
C GLY A 166 7.13 -9.65 -17.69
N ASP A 167 7.70 -10.10 -16.57
CA ASP A 167 6.98 -10.49 -15.37
C ASP A 167 7.03 -9.38 -14.31
N ILE A 168 5.87 -9.01 -13.77
CA ILE A 168 5.77 -8.04 -12.67
C ILE A 168 6.08 -8.72 -11.35
N LEU A 169 7.21 -8.36 -10.74
CA LEU A 169 7.70 -8.95 -9.49
C LEU A 169 7.25 -8.18 -8.25
N GLY A 170 6.90 -6.91 -8.41
CA GLY A 170 6.64 -5.98 -7.32
C GLY A 170 5.97 -4.69 -7.80
N CYS A 171 5.34 -3.96 -6.88
CA CYS A 171 4.80 -2.63 -7.15
C CYS A 171 4.92 -1.70 -5.93
N ILE A 172 4.94 -0.40 -6.19
CA ILE A 172 4.88 0.66 -5.19
C ILE A 172 3.98 1.79 -5.73
N PHE A 173 3.20 2.40 -4.85
CA PHE A 173 2.29 3.48 -5.21
C PHE A 173 2.80 4.78 -4.63
N ARG A 174 2.67 5.85 -5.42
CA ARG A 174 2.80 7.23 -5.00
C ARG A 174 1.41 7.85 -5.03
N GLU A 175 0.90 8.30 -3.90
CA GLU A 175 -0.40 8.95 -3.86
C GLU A 175 -0.38 10.32 -4.53
N SER A 176 -1.57 10.79 -4.90
CA SER A 176 -1.81 12.15 -5.34
C SER A 176 -1.67 13.12 -4.17
N GLU A 177 -0.45 13.47 -3.79
CA GLU A 177 -0.24 14.49 -2.76
C GLU A 177 -0.41 15.89 -3.35
N LYS A 178 -1.24 16.72 -2.72
CA LYS A 178 -1.50 18.12 -3.15
C LYS A 178 -0.38 19.06 -2.69
N ARG A 179 0.37 18.68 -1.66
CA ARG A 179 1.48 19.48 -1.12
C ARG A 179 2.74 19.31 -1.97
N ALA A 180 3.36 20.42 -2.35
CA ALA A 180 4.51 20.41 -3.26
C ALA A 180 5.71 19.64 -2.72
N ASN A 181 6.01 19.77 -1.41
CA ASN A 181 7.26 19.31 -0.80
C ASN A 181 7.17 17.94 -0.12
N ILE A 182 5.99 17.31 -0.14
CA ILE A 182 5.70 16.07 0.57
C ILE A 182 5.21 15.04 -0.44
N ARG A 183 5.60 13.78 -0.24
CA ARG A 183 5.06 12.65 -0.99
C ARG A 183 4.62 11.55 -0.04
N ARG A 184 3.54 10.85 -0.39
CA ARG A 184 3.12 9.64 0.30
C ARG A 184 3.32 8.44 -0.61
N ILE A 185 4.00 7.43 -0.09
CA ILE A 185 4.09 6.12 -0.70
C ILE A 185 3.17 5.14 0.02
N CYS A 186 2.47 4.32 -0.74
CA CYS A 186 1.58 3.30 -0.20
C CYS A 186 1.67 2.01 -1.04
N ARG A 187 0.97 0.97 -0.60
CA ARG A 187 0.79 -0.30 -1.35
C ARG A 187 2.10 -0.89 -1.90
N LEU A 188 3.18 -0.81 -1.13
CA LEU A 188 4.44 -1.49 -1.46
C LEU A 188 4.26 -3.00 -1.29
N VAL A 189 4.29 -3.73 -2.40
CA VAL A 189 4.14 -5.19 -2.40
C VAL A 189 5.18 -5.82 -3.31
N THR A 190 5.77 -6.92 -2.85
CA THR A 190 6.66 -7.78 -3.63
C THR A 190 6.12 -9.20 -3.63
N GLY A 191 6.25 -9.90 -4.76
CA GLY A 191 5.86 -11.30 -4.88
C GLY A 191 6.55 -12.16 -3.82
N CYS A 192 5.85 -13.17 -3.29
CA CYS A 192 6.35 -13.96 -2.17
C CYS A 192 7.73 -14.59 -2.40
N TRP A 193 8.02 -15.00 -3.64
CA TRP A 193 9.28 -15.60 -4.07
C TRP A 193 10.48 -14.64 -4.05
N TYR A 194 10.24 -13.33 -4.11
CA TYR A 194 11.27 -12.28 -4.18
C TYR A 194 11.39 -11.47 -2.89
N ARG A 195 10.68 -11.88 -1.84
CA ARG A 195 10.79 -11.25 -0.52
C ARG A 195 12.18 -11.52 0.05
N ARG A 196 12.77 -10.50 0.67
CA ARG A 196 14.13 -10.49 1.24
C ARG A 196 15.28 -10.57 0.21
N GLU A 197 14.99 -10.54 -1.08
CA GLU A 197 16.00 -10.42 -2.16
C GLU A 197 16.41 -8.96 -2.45
N GLY A 198 15.91 -7.99 -1.67
CA GLY A 198 16.21 -6.57 -1.85
C GLY A 198 15.26 -5.82 -2.81
N LEU A 199 14.33 -6.51 -3.48
CA LEU A 199 13.37 -5.90 -4.40
C LEU A 199 12.55 -4.75 -3.79
N GLY A 200 12.06 -4.92 -2.56
CA GLY A 200 11.33 -3.85 -1.85
C GLY A 200 12.19 -2.61 -1.61
N ARG A 201 13.47 -2.80 -1.28
CA ARG A 201 14.42 -1.69 -1.09
C ARG A 201 14.67 -0.98 -2.41
N LEU A 202 14.85 -1.73 -3.50
CA LEU A 202 15.00 -1.18 -4.85
C LEU A 202 13.80 -0.30 -5.23
N LEU A 203 12.57 -0.81 -5.08
CA LEU A 203 11.34 -0.06 -5.38
C LEU A 203 11.28 1.28 -4.63
N VAL A 204 11.57 1.27 -3.32
CA VAL A 204 11.53 2.48 -2.50
C VAL A 204 12.65 3.44 -2.86
N GLN A 205 13.91 2.99 -2.94
CA GLN A 205 15.06 3.86 -3.20
C GLN A 205 14.99 4.52 -4.58
N SER A 206 14.57 3.78 -5.61
CA SER A 206 14.38 4.34 -6.96
C SER A 206 13.30 5.43 -6.98
N LEU A 207 12.24 5.27 -6.20
CA LEU A 207 11.20 6.29 -6.10
C LEU A 207 11.67 7.49 -5.26
N GLU A 208 12.32 7.25 -4.12
CA GLU A 208 12.93 8.30 -3.28
C GLU A 208 13.89 9.18 -4.10
N GLN A 209 14.75 8.57 -4.91
CA GLN A 209 15.69 9.32 -5.75
C GLN A 209 14.96 10.24 -6.74
N ARG A 210 13.94 9.74 -7.45
CA ARG A 210 13.14 10.56 -8.36
C ARG A 210 12.44 11.70 -7.64
N GLU A 211 11.87 11.45 -6.47
CA GLU A 211 11.16 12.49 -5.72
C GLU A 211 12.14 13.54 -5.15
N SER A 212 13.36 13.13 -4.76
CA SER A 212 14.45 14.01 -4.33
C SER A 212 14.91 14.94 -5.48
N GLU A 213 15.11 14.38 -6.68
CA GLU A 213 15.42 15.16 -7.90
C GLU A 213 14.30 16.14 -8.26
N GLY A 214 13.05 15.81 -7.92
CA GLY A 214 11.87 16.67 -8.06
C GLY A 214 11.68 17.70 -6.95
N GLY A 215 12.62 17.83 -6.00
CA GLY A 215 12.56 18.81 -4.91
C GLY A 215 11.67 18.41 -3.73
N THR A 216 11.30 17.13 -3.61
CA THR A 216 10.56 16.63 -2.44
C THR A 216 11.48 16.62 -1.23
N ARG A 217 11.03 17.22 -0.12
CA ARG A 217 11.76 17.25 1.15
C ARG A 217 11.51 16.01 1.99
N ARG A 218 10.29 15.48 1.99
CA ARG A 218 9.87 14.43 2.92
C ARG A 218 8.94 13.40 2.27
N VAL A 219 9.17 12.12 2.58
CA VAL A 219 8.35 10.99 2.12
C VAL A 219 7.71 10.31 3.32
N TYR A 220 6.39 10.08 3.24
CA TYR A 220 5.61 9.34 4.23
C TYR A 220 5.23 7.95 3.73
N ALA A 221 5.22 6.99 4.65
CA ALA A 221 4.73 5.65 4.42
C ALA A 221 3.76 5.25 5.53
N HIS A 222 2.57 4.79 5.14
CA HIS A 222 1.58 4.25 6.06
C HIS A 222 1.73 2.73 6.11
N VAL A 223 1.98 2.22 7.31
CA VAL A 223 2.18 0.78 7.55
C VAL A 223 1.02 0.28 8.40
N PRO A 224 0.35 -0.83 8.06
CA PRO A 224 -0.68 -1.41 8.90
C PRO A 224 -0.17 -1.64 10.31
N TYR A 225 -0.93 -1.24 11.33
CA TYR A 225 -0.52 -1.36 12.73
C TYR A 225 0.00 -2.76 13.12
N PRO A 226 -0.65 -3.89 12.72
CA PRO A 226 -0.16 -5.23 13.04
C PRO A 226 1.04 -5.70 12.19
N SER A 227 1.43 -4.94 11.15
CA SER A 227 2.52 -5.33 10.26
C SER A 227 3.91 -5.08 10.87
N LYS A 228 4.41 -6.07 11.62
CA LYS A 228 5.79 -6.07 12.14
C LYS A 228 6.84 -6.12 11.04
N LEU A 229 6.52 -6.76 9.92
CA LEU A 229 7.42 -6.83 8.77
C LEU A 229 7.57 -5.45 8.12
N GLY A 230 6.47 -4.73 7.89
CA GLY A 230 6.51 -3.37 7.32
C GLY A 230 7.25 -2.39 8.22
N GLU A 231 6.98 -2.44 9.53
CA GLU A 231 7.68 -1.64 10.54
C GLU A 231 9.20 -1.87 10.50
N ALA A 232 9.64 -3.14 10.53
CA ALA A 232 11.06 -3.47 10.46
C ALA A 232 11.69 -3.10 9.11
N PHE A 233 10.93 -3.20 8.02
CA PHE A 233 11.39 -2.84 6.69
C PHE A 233 11.66 -1.33 6.57
N PHE A 234 10.70 -0.48 6.92
CA PHE A 234 10.86 0.98 6.82
C PHE A 234 11.91 1.52 7.79
N ARG A 235 11.97 1.00 9.03
CA ARG A 235 13.07 1.33 9.96
C ARG A 235 14.45 1.01 9.37
N LYS A 236 14.61 -0.13 8.69
CA LYS A 236 15.86 -0.51 8.00
C LYS A 236 16.18 0.34 6.77
N LEU A 237 15.22 1.09 6.24
CA LEU A 237 15.42 2.06 5.15
C LEU A 237 15.74 3.47 5.67
N GLY A 238 15.79 3.66 7.00
CA GLY A 238 16.05 4.94 7.64
C GLY A 238 14.80 5.77 7.91
N TYR A 239 13.60 5.20 7.76
CA TYR A 239 12.38 5.92 8.14
C TYR A 239 12.22 5.96 9.66
N ARG A 240 11.83 7.13 10.16
CA ARG A 240 11.47 7.36 11.55
C ARG A 240 9.97 7.11 11.73
N GLN A 241 9.60 6.45 12.82
CA GLN A 241 8.20 6.29 13.17
C GLN A 241 7.70 7.56 13.83
N PHE A 242 6.51 7.99 13.46
CA PHE A 242 5.78 9.03 14.17
C PHE A 242 5.30 8.44 15.51
N GLU A 243 5.93 8.81 16.63
CA GLU A 243 5.48 8.42 17.97
C GLU A 243 4.71 9.56 18.65
N GLU A 244 3.55 9.21 19.22
CA GLU A 244 2.70 10.09 20.03
C GLU A 244 3.43 10.38 21.36
N GLY A 245 4.39 11.32 21.37
CA GLY A 245 4.97 11.89 22.60
C GLY A 245 6.50 11.81 22.76
N ALA A 246 7.26 12.54 21.94
CA ALA A 246 8.63 12.93 22.28
C ALA A 246 8.89 14.39 21.84
N ASP A 247 9.42 15.15 22.80
CA ASP A 247 9.74 16.58 22.79
C ASP A 247 10.72 16.95 21.66
N GLU A 248 10.27 17.49 20.54
CA GLU A 248 11.14 18.25 19.62
C GLU A 248 10.33 19.32 18.85
N GLU A 249 10.88 20.54 18.81
CA GLU A 249 10.61 21.77 18.02
C GLU A 249 9.18 22.08 17.50
N GLU A 250 8.69 23.28 17.86
CA GLU A 250 7.36 23.83 17.54
C GLU A 250 7.03 23.90 16.04
N ASP A 251 8.03 24.02 15.17
CA ASP A 251 7.84 24.07 13.71
C ASP A 251 7.43 22.71 13.11
N ASP A 252 7.80 21.59 13.75
CA ASP A 252 7.34 20.26 13.34
C ASP A 252 5.93 19.97 13.86
N GLU A 253 5.39 20.69 14.86
CA GLU A 253 4.05 20.42 15.41
C GLU A 253 2.90 20.73 14.43
N GLU A 254 3.05 21.75 13.60
CA GLU A 254 2.08 22.10 12.54
C GLU A 254 2.08 21.04 11.43
N GLU A 255 3.25 20.58 10.97
CA GLU A 255 3.36 19.46 10.03
C GLU A 255 2.88 18.14 10.64
N ARG A 256 3.10 17.94 11.95
CA ARG A 256 2.63 16.76 12.72
C ARG A 256 1.09 16.66 12.76
N LYS A 257 0.37 17.78 12.80
CA LYS A 257 -1.12 17.77 12.74
C LYS A 257 -1.65 17.36 11.37
N LEU A 258 -0.84 17.49 10.33
CA LEU A 258 -1.29 17.39 8.95
C LEU A 258 -1.22 15.97 8.36
N GLU A 259 -0.53 15.03 9.02
CA GLU A 259 -0.40 13.63 8.61
C GLU A 259 -0.67 12.69 9.78
N THR A 260 -1.94 12.32 9.96
CA THR A 260 -2.37 11.49 11.08
C THR A 260 -2.50 10.02 10.69
N PRO A 261 -2.27 9.07 11.62
CA PRO A 261 -2.61 7.68 11.40
C PRO A 261 -4.08 7.53 11.02
N GLU A 262 -4.39 6.65 10.08
CA GLU A 262 -5.79 6.32 9.79
C GLU A 262 -6.43 5.75 11.05
N ARG A 263 -7.57 6.32 11.48
CA ARG A 263 -8.28 5.87 12.69
C ARG A 263 -9.51 5.07 12.30
N GLY A 264 -9.68 3.91 12.93
CA GLY A 264 -10.80 3.00 12.75
C GLY A 264 -11.84 3.14 13.85
N PHE A 265 -12.60 2.07 14.06
CA PHE A 265 -13.62 1.97 15.11
C PHE A 265 -13.06 2.42 16.48
N LEU A 266 -13.82 3.23 17.22
CA LEU A 266 -13.42 3.84 18.50
C LEU A 266 -12.17 4.73 18.45
N GLY A 267 -11.77 5.21 17.27
CA GLY A 267 -10.63 6.11 17.10
C GLY A 267 -9.27 5.41 17.15
N TYR A 268 -9.23 4.07 17.14
CA TYR A 268 -7.97 3.33 17.19
C TYR A 268 -7.17 3.46 15.90
N PRO A 269 -5.85 3.68 15.96
CA PRO A 269 -5.01 3.75 14.76
C PRO A 269 -4.96 2.39 14.05
N LEU A 270 -5.30 2.40 12.76
CA LEU A 270 -5.22 1.27 11.83
C LEU A 270 -3.83 1.20 11.16
N THR A 271 -3.16 2.34 11.05
CA THR A 271 -1.81 2.47 10.49
C THR A 271 -0.84 3.08 11.50
N LYS A 272 0.44 2.88 11.24
CA LYS A 272 1.58 3.59 11.81
C LYS A 272 2.15 4.45 10.69
N VAL A 273 2.45 5.71 11.00
CA VAL A 273 3.04 6.63 10.04
C VAL A 273 4.56 6.60 10.20
N PHE A 274 5.24 6.43 9.09
CA PHE A 274 6.70 6.50 8.98
C PHE A 274 7.06 7.66 8.05
N TYR A 275 8.12 8.37 8.35
CA TYR A 275 8.62 9.44 7.49
C TYR A 275 10.14 9.37 7.31
N LYS A 276 10.61 9.92 6.20
CA LYS A 276 12.03 10.08 5.90
C LYS A 276 12.25 11.38 5.14
N ASP A 277 13.23 12.14 5.57
CA ASP A 277 13.70 13.33 4.85
C ASP A 277 14.64 12.89 3.71
N LEU A 278 14.45 13.47 2.53
CA LEU A 278 15.19 13.14 1.29
C LEU A 278 16.37 14.08 1.04
#